data_AF-A0A1A8NWI8-F1
#
_entry.id   AF-A0A1A8NWI8-F1
#
_cell.length_a   1.000
_cell.length_b   1.000
_cell.length_c   1.000
_cell.angle_alpha   90.00
_cell.angle_beta   90.00
_cell.angle_gamma   90.00
#
_symmetry.space_group_name_H-M   'P 1'
#
loop_
_entity.id
_entity.type
_entity.pdbx_description
1 polymer ?
#
loop_
_entity_poly.entity_id
_entity_poly.type
_entity_poly.pdbx_seq_one_letter_code
_entity_poly.pdbx_strand_id
1 'polypeptide(L)'
;VWDVAAESCVPLHRVGGGGVTFLSWSPDGSHVLSSTPSPLFRVWETRTWTCERWPCIKGRCQSGCWSPDGSRLLFSVQGETVIYALTFTGTPGAPASGFRGPEAAVVVADLSETTFNTPDGDVIVGGEVQSLAWDPRGERLAVLFKGDPQAANKPAIVAVFKTRANPVFELLPCGFVQGEPGAEPRLMQFHPNFRHGALLTLCWSTGRITHVPFYFLSTSGSFVGLGGSPSLPRLQEKPADFSHQSLFTELIS
;
A
#
# COMPACT_ATOMS: atom_id res chain seq x y z
N VAL A 1 -5.11 -19.98 -13.99
CA VAL A 1 -5.48 -18.65 -14.54
C VAL A 1 -6.76 -18.83 -15.30
N TRP A 2 -7.77 -18.05 -14.97
CA TRP A 2 -9.07 -18.13 -15.61
C TRP A 2 -9.20 -16.98 -16.61
N ASP A 3 -9.52 -17.31 -17.85
CA ASP A 3 -10.10 -16.36 -18.78
C ASP A 3 -11.61 -16.34 -18.49
N VAL A 4 -12.08 -15.21 -17.97
CA VAL A 4 -13.48 -15.04 -17.56
C VAL A 4 -14.40 -14.96 -18.78
N ALA A 5 -13.96 -14.33 -19.87
CA ALA A 5 -14.79 -14.16 -21.06
C ALA A 5 -14.89 -15.46 -21.87
N ALA A 6 -13.80 -16.23 -21.92
CA ALA A 6 -13.76 -17.52 -22.61
C ALA A 6 -14.20 -18.71 -21.73
N GLU A 7 -14.57 -18.46 -20.46
CA GLU A 7 -14.95 -19.47 -19.47
C GLU A 7 -13.96 -20.64 -19.36
N SER A 8 -12.67 -20.36 -19.60
CA SER A 8 -11.63 -21.38 -19.69
C SER A 8 -10.55 -21.13 -18.66
N CYS A 9 -9.84 -22.18 -18.26
CA CYS A 9 -8.73 -22.03 -17.33
C CYS A 9 -7.51 -22.83 -17.75
N VAL A 10 -6.35 -22.21 -17.51
CA VAL A 10 -5.05 -22.85 -17.63
C VAL A 10 -4.50 -23.05 -16.22
N PRO A 11 -4.34 -24.30 -15.75
CA PRO A 11 -3.78 -24.56 -14.44
C PRO A 11 -2.27 -24.34 -14.46
N LEU A 12 -1.77 -23.58 -13.49
CA LEU A 12 -0.33 -23.38 -13.29
C LEU A 12 0.15 -24.34 -12.21
N HIS A 13 0.67 -25.49 -12.63
CA HIS A 13 1.17 -26.51 -11.71
C HIS A 13 2.64 -26.26 -11.36
N ARG A 14 2.96 -26.11 -10.06
CA ARG A 14 4.34 -26.16 -9.56
C ARG A 14 4.39 -26.91 -8.24
N VAL A 15 5.42 -27.74 -8.09
CA VAL A 15 5.65 -28.60 -6.92
C VAL A 15 6.35 -27.79 -5.81
N GLY A 16 5.93 -28.02 -4.56
CA GLY A 16 6.56 -27.46 -3.36
C GLY A 16 5.96 -26.13 -2.89
N GLY A 17 5.88 -25.94 -1.58
CA GLY A 17 5.35 -24.72 -0.94
C GLY A 17 4.10 -24.94 -0.08
N GLY A 18 3.37 -26.04 -0.28
CA GLY A 18 2.19 -26.38 0.53
C GLY A 18 0.90 -25.65 0.13
N GLY A 19 0.87 -25.02 -1.05
CA GLY A 19 -0.28 -24.26 -1.56
C GLY A 19 0.02 -22.77 -1.73
N VAL A 20 -1.03 -21.98 -1.92
CA VAL A 20 -0.96 -20.52 -2.10
C VAL A 20 -1.72 -19.84 -0.98
N THR A 21 -1.07 -18.94 -0.25
CA THR A 21 -1.65 -18.18 0.87
C THR A 21 -2.03 -16.75 0.48
N PHE A 22 -1.38 -16.20 -0.53
CA PHE A 22 -1.58 -14.83 -0.99
C PHE A 22 -1.25 -14.70 -2.48
N LEU A 23 -1.99 -13.85 -3.19
CA LEU A 23 -1.78 -13.53 -4.60
C LEU A 23 -1.88 -12.03 -4.80
N SER A 24 -1.00 -11.48 -5.64
CA SER A 24 -1.04 -10.05 -6.00
C SER A 24 -0.50 -9.84 -7.40
N TRP A 25 -1.33 -9.28 -8.27
CA TRP A 25 -0.95 -8.90 -9.63
C TRP A 25 -0.23 -7.56 -9.64
N SER A 26 0.77 -7.41 -10.51
CA SER A 26 1.31 -6.11 -10.85
C SER A 26 0.25 -5.27 -11.58
N PRO A 27 0.26 -3.93 -11.48
CA PRO A 27 -0.77 -3.08 -12.07
C PRO A 27 -0.86 -3.17 -13.59
N ASP A 28 0.26 -3.45 -14.25
CA ASP A 28 0.38 -3.69 -15.69
C ASP A 28 0.05 -5.13 -16.11
N GLY A 29 -0.18 -6.02 -15.15
CA GLY A 29 -0.46 -7.44 -15.36
C GLY A 29 0.74 -8.26 -15.83
N SER A 30 1.94 -7.70 -15.92
CA SER A 30 3.15 -8.40 -16.39
C SER A 30 3.66 -9.44 -15.41
N HIS A 31 3.34 -9.28 -14.12
CA HIS A 31 3.78 -10.16 -13.05
C HIS A 31 2.69 -10.53 -12.04
N VAL A 32 2.89 -11.68 -11.37
CA VAL A 32 2.05 -12.12 -10.24
C VAL A 32 2.92 -12.62 -9.10
N LEU A 33 2.77 -12.03 -7.92
CA LEU A 33 3.26 -12.61 -6.66
C LEU A 33 2.34 -13.73 -6.23
N SER A 34 2.92 -14.88 -5.89
CA SER A 34 2.25 -16.00 -5.24
C SER A 34 3.03 -16.45 -4.00
N SER A 35 2.49 -16.14 -2.82
CA SER A 35 3.08 -16.55 -1.55
C SER A 35 2.62 -17.95 -1.16
N THR A 36 3.47 -18.67 -0.42
CA THR A 36 3.17 -20.04 0.01
C THR A 36 3.22 -20.16 1.53
N PRO A 37 2.63 -21.21 2.14
CA PRO A 37 2.85 -21.52 3.55
C PRO A 37 4.30 -21.80 3.93
N SER A 38 5.14 -22.20 2.97
CA SER A 38 6.57 -22.49 3.20
C SER A 38 7.44 -21.22 3.18
N PRO A 39 8.72 -21.31 3.58
CA PRO A 39 9.69 -20.19 3.51
C PRO A 39 10.13 -19.85 2.08
N LEU A 40 9.15 -19.71 1.17
CA LEU A 40 9.35 -19.30 -0.21
C LEU A 40 8.09 -18.63 -0.75
N PHE A 41 8.29 -17.81 -1.77
CA PHE A 41 7.23 -17.33 -2.65
C PHE A 41 7.68 -17.43 -4.10
N ARG A 42 6.76 -17.14 -5.00
CA ARG A 42 6.99 -17.16 -6.44
C ARG A 42 6.61 -15.82 -7.05
N VAL A 43 7.38 -15.41 -8.04
CA VAL A 43 6.98 -14.34 -8.96
C VAL A 43 6.83 -14.96 -10.33
N TRP A 44 5.68 -14.76 -10.94
CA TRP A 44 5.34 -15.25 -12.27
C TRP A 44 5.44 -14.11 -13.26
N GLU A 45 6.11 -14.32 -14.39
CA GLU A 45 5.95 -13.46 -15.57
C GLU A 45 4.79 -14.03 -16.41
N THR A 46 3.86 -13.16 -16.85
CA THR A 46 2.54 -13.61 -17.32
C THR A 46 2.44 -13.81 -18.83
N ARG A 47 3.39 -13.30 -19.62
CA ARG A 47 3.42 -13.48 -21.08
C ARG A 47 3.76 -14.93 -21.45
N THR A 48 4.66 -15.54 -20.69
CA THR A 48 5.17 -16.90 -20.90
C THR A 48 4.90 -17.83 -19.73
N TRP A 49 4.33 -17.32 -18.63
CA TRP A 49 4.07 -18.07 -17.40
C TRP A 49 5.34 -18.72 -16.83
N THR A 50 6.48 -18.03 -17.01
CA THR A 50 7.74 -18.39 -16.35
C THR A 50 7.68 -18.03 -14.88
N CYS A 51 8.35 -18.81 -14.06
CA CYS A 51 8.25 -18.71 -12.60
C CYS A 51 9.64 -18.63 -11.99
N GLU A 52 9.85 -17.59 -11.21
CA GLU A 52 10.99 -17.44 -10.33
C GLU A 52 10.60 -17.85 -8.92
N ARG A 53 11.53 -18.50 -8.21
CA ARG A 53 11.37 -18.92 -6.82
C ARG A 53 12.25 -18.08 -5.92
N TRP A 54 11.65 -17.48 -4.91
CA TRP A 54 12.31 -16.61 -3.95
C TRP A 54 12.28 -17.23 -2.55
N PRO A 55 13.43 -17.58 -1.94
CA PRO A 55 13.48 -18.10 -0.58
C PRO A 55 13.31 -16.98 0.45
N CYS A 56 12.69 -17.30 1.58
CA CYS A 56 12.61 -16.44 2.76
C CYS A 56 13.29 -17.16 3.93
N ILE A 57 14.11 -16.44 4.71
CA ILE A 57 14.99 -17.06 5.71
C ILE A 57 14.23 -17.38 7.00
N LYS A 58 13.45 -16.44 7.54
CA LYS A 58 12.86 -16.59 8.89
C LYS A 58 11.39 -16.99 8.91
N GLY A 59 10.72 -17.00 7.77
CA GLY A 59 9.29 -17.27 7.71
C GLY A 59 8.78 -17.28 6.27
N ARG A 60 7.45 -17.38 6.11
CA ARG A 60 6.81 -17.26 4.80
C ARG A 60 6.63 -15.81 4.39
N CYS A 61 6.55 -15.54 3.09
CA CYS A 61 6.05 -14.24 2.61
C CYS A 61 4.59 -14.07 3.06
N GLN A 62 4.33 -13.05 3.86
CA GLN A 62 3.04 -12.83 4.49
C GLN A 62 2.13 -11.95 3.64
N SER A 63 2.69 -10.89 3.05
CA SER A 63 1.97 -9.94 2.20
C SER A 63 2.91 -9.33 1.16
N GLY A 64 2.36 -8.79 0.08
CA GLY A 64 3.10 -7.96 -0.85
C GLY A 64 2.22 -7.03 -1.68
N CYS A 65 2.80 -5.91 -2.11
CA CYS A 65 2.15 -4.92 -2.95
C CYS A 65 3.12 -4.40 -4.01
N TRP A 66 2.60 -4.19 -5.21
CA TRP A 66 3.37 -3.67 -6.33
C TRP A 66 3.37 -2.14 -6.33
N SER A 67 4.47 -1.54 -6.78
CA SER A 67 4.49 -0.13 -7.14
C SER A 67 3.55 0.13 -8.31
N PRO A 68 2.97 1.33 -8.42
CA PRO A 68 2.04 1.66 -9.51
C PRO A 68 2.62 1.52 -10.92
N ASP A 69 3.93 1.75 -11.04
CA ASP A 69 4.67 1.62 -12.30
C ASP A 69 5.10 0.17 -12.60
N GLY A 70 4.77 -0.79 -11.72
CA GLY A 70 5.14 -2.20 -11.84
C GLY A 70 6.64 -2.50 -11.60
N SER A 71 7.46 -1.48 -11.37
CA SER A 71 8.92 -1.65 -11.28
C SER A 71 9.41 -2.28 -9.97
N ARG A 72 8.56 -2.31 -8.93
CA ARG A 72 8.92 -2.83 -7.62
C ARG A 72 7.80 -3.69 -7.04
N LEU A 73 8.19 -4.78 -6.40
CA LEU A 73 7.35 -5.55 -5.50
C LEU A 73 7.85 -5.38 -4.08
N LEU A 74 7.06 -4.74 -3.22
CA LEU A 74 7.32 -4.74 -1.78
C LEU A 74 6.69 -5.98 -1.16
N PHE A 75 7.38 -6.60 -0.21
CA PHE A 75 6.83 -7.75 0.52
C PHE A 75 7.32 -7.79 1.96
N SER A 76 6.52 -8.42 2.82
CA SER A 76 6.86 -8.70 4.21
C SER A 76 7.01 -10.21 4.44
N VAL A 77 7.81 -10.56 5.44
CA VAL A 77 8.04 -11.94 5.89
C VAL A 77 7.47 -12.09 7.30
N GLN A 78 6.75 -13.19 7.53
CA GLN A 78 6.17 -13.49 8.83
C GLN A 78 7.25 -13.54 9.92
N GLY A 79 7.01 -12.83 11.03
CA GLY A 79 7.94 -12.72 12.16
C GLY A 79 9.09 -11.73 11.96
N GLU A 80 9.12 -11.00 10.84
CA GLU A 80 10.12 -9.96 10.59
C GLU A 80 9.51 -8.55 10.67
N THR A 81 10.36 -7.58 11.01
CA THR A 81 10.00 -6.16 11.18
C THR A 81 10.39 -5.29 9.99
N VAL A 82 10.83 -5.92 8.89
CA VAL A 82 11.36 -5.21 7.72
C VAL A 82 10.45 -5.37 6.50
N ILE A 83 10.51 -4.40 5.61
CA ILE A 83 9.94 -4.51 4.26
C ILE A 83 11.09 -4.77 3.29
N TYR A 84 10.91 -5.78 2.44
CA TYR A 84 11.81 -6.09 1.34
C TYR A 84 11.26 -5.55 0.02
N ALA A 85 12.14 -5.26 -0.92
CA ALA A 85 11.80 -4.94 -2.30
C ALA A 85 12.51 -5.87 -3.28
N LEU A 86 11.75 -6.37 -4.26
CA LEU A 86 12.29 -6.83 -5.54
C LEU A 86 12.14 -5.69 -6.54
N THR A 87 13.22 -5.35 -7.24
CA THR A 87 13.21 -4.31 -8.28
C THR A 87 13.39 -4.96 -9.64
N PHE A 88 12.45 -4.71 -10.55
CA PHE A 88 12.44 -5.22 -11.90
C PHE A 88 13.04 -4.15 -12.80
N THR A 89 14.16 -4.46 -13.46
CA THR A 89 14.82 -3.53 -14.37
C THR A 89 14.41 -3.83 -15.80
N GLY A 90 13.64 -2.92 -16.40
CA GLY A 90 13.29 -2.98 -17.80
C GLY A 90 12.61 -1.70 -18.23
N THR A 91 13.01 -1.16 -19.38
CA THR A 91 12.32 -0.02 -19.99
C THR A 91 10.95 -0.48 -20.47
N PRO A 92 9.85 0.21 -20.13
CA PRO A 92 8.55 -0.07 -20.73
C PRO A 92 8.66 -0.07 -22.26
N GLY A 93 8.31 -1.18 -22.92
CA GLY A 93 8.39 -1.33 -24.37
C GLY A 93 9.74 -1.80 -24.93
N ALA A 94 10.74 -2.08 -24.09
CA ALA A 94 11.95 -2.76 -24.55
C ALA A 94 11.64 -4.21 -24.97
N PRO A 95 12.34 -4.77 -25.98
CA PRO A 95 12.21 -6.17 -26.32
C PRO A 95 12.50 -7.05 -25.10
N ALA A 96 11.87 -8.23 -25.03
CA ALA A 96 11.95 -9.15 -23.88
C ALA A 96 13.39 -9.52 -23.44
N SER A 97 14.40 -9.23 -24.27
CA SER A 97 15.84 -9.36 -23.95
C SER A 97 16.39 -8.27 -23.02
N GLY A 98 15.67 -7.15 -22.80
CA GLY A 98 16.09 -6.03 -21.95
C GLY A 98 15.44 -6.02 -20.56
N PHE A 99 14.45 -6.88 -20.32
CA PHE A 99 13.80 -7.01 -19.01
C PHE A 99 14.60 -8.00 -18.17
N ARG A 100 15.37 -7.49 -17.21
CA ARG A 100 16.14 -8.29 -16.27
C ARG A 100 15.32 -8.39 -14.98
N GLY A 101 14.97 -9.62 -14.62
CA GLY A 101 14.32 -9.93 -13.35
C GLY A 101 15.18 -9.50 -12.16
N PRO A 102 14.61 -9.49 -10.95
CA PRO A 102 15.30 -8.99 -9.77
C PRO A 102 16.56 -9.79 -9.46
N GLU A 103 17.65 -9.07 -9.16
CA GLU A 103 18.93 -9.57 -8.65
C GLU A 103 18.84 -10.29 -7.30
N ALA A 104 18.16 -9.59 -6.39
CA ALA A 104 18.12 -9.87 -4.97
C ALA A 104 16.92 -9.15 -4.33
N ALA A 105 16.46 -9.67 -3.20
CA ALA A 105 15.57 -8.94 -2.31
C ALA A 105 16.39 -8.01 -1.41
N VAL A 106 16.08 -6.72 -1.43
CA VAL A 106 16.76 -5.70 -0.63
C VAL A 106 15.85 -5.20 0.48
N VAL A 107 16.39 -4.99 1.68
CA VAL A 107 15.64 -4.33 2.77
C VAL A 107 15.49 -2.85 2.42
N VAL A 108 14.26 -2.35 2.44
CA VAL A 108 13.95 -0.95 2.12
C VAL A 108 13.37 -0.15 3.28
N ALA A 109 12.90 -0.84 4.32
CA ALA A 109 12.44 -0.21 5.54
C ALA A 109 12.62 -1.15 6.73
N ASP A 110 13.06 -0.58 7.85
CA ASP A 110 13.05 -1.21 9.17
C ASP A 110 11.95 -0.55 10.00
N LEU A 111 10.98 -1.36 10.41
CA LEU A 111 9.80 -0.94 11.15
C LEU A 111 9.81 -1.57 12.54
N SER A 112 11.00 -1.73 13.12
CA SER A 112 11.20 -2.21 14.49
C SER A 112 10.37 -1.43 15.51
N GLU A 113 9.99 -2.15 16.57
CA GLU A 113 9.10 -1.64 17.61
C GLU A 113 9.69 -0.40 18.30
N THR A 114 8.87 0.62 18.42
CA THR A 114 9.19 1.88 19.11
C THR A 114 8.09 2.18 20.12
N THR A 115 8.48 2.52 21.34
CA THR A 115 7.56 2.90 22.42
C THR A 115 7.36 4.41 22.42
N PHE A 116 6.10 4.83 22.44
CA PHE A 116 5.66 6.22 22.55
C PHE A 116 4.94 6.40 23.89
N ASN A 117 5.37 7.38 24.68
CA ASN A 117 4.70 7.71 25.93
C ASN A 117 3.53 8.64 25.60
N THR A 118 2.30 8.21 25.91
CA THR A 118 1.10 9.02 25.75
C THR A 118 0.48 9.33 27.12
N PRO A 119 -0.38 10.36 27.25
CA PRO A 119 -1.09 10.63 28.49
C PRO A 119 -1.95 9.44 28.97
N ASP A 120 -2.39 8.60 28.05
CA ASP A 120 -3.22 7.42 28.30
C ASP A 120 -2.39 6.15 28.57
N GLY A 121 -1.05 6.26 28.54
CA GLY A 121 -0.10 5.17 28.75
C GLY A 121 0.90 5.02 27.61
N ASP A 122 1.86 4.11 27.78
CA ASP A 122 2.83 3.80 26.75
C ASP A 122 2.17 3.00 25.62
N VAL A 123 2.51 3.32 24.37
CA VAL A 123 2.04 2.63 23.17
C VAL A 123 3.24 2.18 22.35
N ILE A 124 3.29 0.89 22.01
CA ILE A 124 4.30 0.28 21.16
C ILE A 124 3.77 0.24 19.74
N VAL A 125 4.51 0.83 18.81
CA VAL A 125 4.18 0.84 17.38
C VAL A 125 5.35 0.30 16.57
N GLY A 126 5.05 -0.39 15.47
CA GLY A 126 6.02 -1.16 14.69
C GLY A 126 5.92 -2.65 14.99
N GLY A 127 6.91 -3.42 14.55
CA GLY A 127 6.98 -4.86 14.73
C GLY A 127 6.58 -5.64 13.48
N GLU A 128 5.95 -6.80 13.67
CA GLU A 128 5.63 -7.73 12.58
C GLU A 128 4.65 -7.10 11.57
N VAL A 129 5.08 -7.02 10.31
CA VAL A 129 4.27 -6.47 9.21
C VAL A 129 3.30 -7.53 8.69
N GLN A 130 2.01 -7.31 8.95
CA GLN A 130 0.94 -8.24 8.56
C GLN A 130 0.45 -8.01 7.13
N SER A 131 0.30 -6.75 6.70
CA SER A 131 -0.21 -6.41 5.37
C SER A 131 0.40 -5.12 4.84
N LEU A 132 0.48 -5.01 3.51
CA LEU A 132 1.01 -3.87 2.77
C LEU A 132 0.01 -3.48 1.68
N ALA A 133 -0.28 -2.19 1.55
CA ALA A 133 -1.09 -1.65 0.47
C ALA A 133 -0.46 -0.35 -0.04
N TRP A 134 -0.07 -0.33 -1.32
CA TRP A 134 0.45 0.86 -1.99
C TRP A 134 -0.69 1.52 -2.76
N ASP A 135 -0.83 2.83 -2.64
CA ASP A 135 -1.83 3.55 -3.40
C ASP A 135 -1.51 3.56 -4.92
N PRO A 136 -2.52 3.62 -5.79
CA PRO A 136 -2.34 3.61 -7.24
C PRO A 136 -1.56 4.80 -7.80
N ARG A 137 -1.38 5.88 -7.04
CA ARG A 137 -0.59 7.05 -7.47
C ARG A 137 0.85 6.99 -6.99
N GLY A 138 1.18 6.08 -6.09
CA GLY A 138 2.54 5.86 -5.60
C GLY A 138 2.98 6.93 -4.61
N GLU A 139 2.03 7.59 -3.95
CA GLU A 139 2.25 8.65 -2.98
C GLU A 139 2.06 8.20 -1.52
N ARG A 140 1.38 7.07 -1.28
CA ARG A 140 1.07 6.52 0.05
C ARG A 140 1.27 5.00 0.10
N LEU A 141 1.96 4.56 1.14
CA LEU A 141 2.01 3.15 1.55
C LEU A 141 1.33 3.01 2.91
N ALA A 142 0.31 2.16 2.98
CA ALA A 142 -0.29 1.72 4.23
C ALA A 142 0.37 0.40 4.66
N VAL A 143 0.76 0.34 5.92
CA VAL A 143 1.41 -0.82 6.55
C VAL A 143 0.59 -1.20 7.78
N LEU A 144 0.08 -2.43 7.81
CA LEU A 144 -0.63 -2.97 8.96
C LEU A 144 0.35 -3.73 9.83
N PHE A 145 0.55 -3.25 11.05
CA PHE A 145 1.31 -3.97 12.08
C PHE A 145 0.40 -4.91 12.85
N LYS A 146 0.93 -6.09 13.14
CA LYS A 146 0.27 -7.07 13.99
C LYS A 146 0.34 -6.61 15.46
N GLY A 147 -0.82 -6.49 16.08
CA GLY A 147 -0.93 -6.26 17.52
C GLY A 147 -0.67 -7.51 18.34
N ASP A 148 -0.56 -7.32 19.65
CA ASP A 148 -0.57 -8.40 20.64
C ASP A 148 -1.88 -8.37 21.42
N PRO A 149 -2.78 -9.37 21.25
CA PRO A 149 -4.04 -9.45 21.97
C PRO A 149 -3.89 -9.52 23.50
N GLN A 150 -2.72 -9.91 24.01
CA GLN A 150 -2.43 -9.99 25.43
C GLN A 150 -1.81 -8.69 25.99
N ALA A 151 -1.29 -7.81 25.13
CA ALA A 151 -0.63 -6.58 25.53
C ALA A 151 -1.41 -5.36 25.01
N ALA A 152 -2.20 -4.76 25.89
CA ALA A 152 -3.04 -3.60 25.55
C ALA A 152 -2.24 -2.40 25.01
N ASN A 153 -0.96 -2.29 25.37
CA ASN A 153 -0.05 -1.26 24.87
C ASN A 153 0.50 -1.54 23.46
N LYS A 154 0.19 -2.68 22.84
CA LYS A 154 0.65 -3.06 21.49
C LYS A 154 -0.54 -3.38 20.58
N PRO A 155 -1.37 -2.37 20.23
CA PRO A 155 -2.53 -2.60 19.39
C PRO A 155 -2.13 -2.91 17.95
N ALA A 156 -2.98 -3.65 17.23
CA ALA A 156 -2.89 -3.72 15.78
C ALA A 156 -3.21 -2.33 15.20
N ILE A 157 -2.34 -1.79 14.36
CA ILE A 157 -2.44 -0.42 13.88
C ILE A 157 -1.97 -0.29 12.44
N VAL A 158 -2.60 0.60 11.69
CA VAL A 158 -2.18 0.93 10.32
C VAL A 158 -1.32 2.18 10.36
N ALA A 159 -0.05 2.05 9.99
CA ALA A 159 0.83 3.17 9.73
C ALA A 159 0.75 3.58 8.26
N VAL A 160 0.70 4.88 8.01
CA VAL A 160 0.69 5.46 6.67
C VAL A 160 1.99 6.19 6.45
N PHE A 161 2.65 5.88 5.35
CA PHE A 161 3.88 6.51 4.91
C PHE A 161 3.61 7.28 3.62
N LYS A 162 4.26 8.43 3.45
CA LYS A 162 4.46 9.01 2.12
C LYS A 162 5.57 8.24 1.44
N THR A 163 5.36 7.92 0.17
CA THR A 163 6.34 7.21 -0.64
C THR A 163 7.00 8.19 -1.61
N ARG A 164 8.31 8.09 -1.74
CA ARG A 164 9.04 8.67 -2.88
C ARG A 164 9.82 7.55 -3.53
N ALA A 165 9.53 7.29 -4.80
CA ALA A 165 10.14 6.19 -5.55
C ALA A 165 11.42 6.61 -6.32
N ASN A 166 11.65 7.91 -6.53
CA ASN A 166 12.73 8.45 -7.35
C ASN A 166 13.40 9.66 -6.67
N PRO A 167 14.74 9.75 -6.62
CA PRO A 167 15.74 8.81 -7.19
C PRO A 167 16.03 7.61 -6.30
N VAL A 168 15.74 7.70 -5.01
CA VAL A 168 15.87 6.61 -4.04
C VAL A 168 14.49 6.32 -3.48
N PHE A 169 14.17 5.03 -3.33
CA PHE A 169 12.94 4.62 -2.70
C PHE A 169 13.02 4.89 -1.19
N GLU A 170 12.13 5.75 -0.68
CA GLU A 170 12.06 6.11 0.73
C GLU A 170 10.61 6.13 1.24
N LEU A 171 10.46 5.77 2.52
CA LEU A 171 9.22 5.83 3.27
C LEU A 171 9.32 6.92 4.34
N LEU A 172 8.46 7.93 4.24
CA LEU A 172 8.41 9.02 5.21
C LEU A 172 7.17 8.85 6.10
N PRO A 173 7.30 8.70 7.43
CA PRO A 173 6.15 8.58 8.32
C PRO A 173 5.16 9.72 8.12
N CYS A 174 3.88 9.41 7.92
CA CYS A 174 2.82 10.39 7.72
C CYS A 174 1.83 10.42 8.90
N GLY A 175 1.56 9.26 9.51
CA GLY A 175 0.66 9.14 10.65
C GLY A 175 0.11 7.72 10.78
N PHE A 176 -0.86 7.56 11.68
CA PHE A 176 -1.53 6.29 11.94
C PHE A 176 -3.03 6.41 11.70
N VAL A 177 -3.66 5.31 11.32
CA VAL A 177 -5.11 5.17 11.26
C VAL A 177 -5.54 4.20 12.35
N GLN A 178 -6.38 4.69 13.25
CA GLN A 178 -6.97 3.93 14.34
C GLN A 178 -8.49 3.91 14.20
N GLY A 179 -9.09 2.81 14.64
CA GLY A 179 -10.53 2.63 14.66
C GLY A 179 -11.12 3.04 16.00
N GLU A 180 -12.35 2.62 16.25
CA GLU A 180 -12.94 2.72 17.57
C GLU A 180 -12.12 1.94 18.61
N PRO A 181 -12.15 2.32 19.90
CA PRO A 181 -11.46 1.59 20.96
C PRO A 181 -11.79 0.09 20.91
N GLY A 182 -10.75 -0.75 20.85
CA GLY A 182 -10.88 -2.21 20.74
C GLY A 182 -11.16 -2.75 19.33
N ALA A 183 -11.40 -1.89 18.34
CA ALA A 183 -11.52 -2.30 16.94
C ALA A 183 -10.14 -2.46 16.30
N GLU A 184 -9.82 -3.67 15.87
CA GLU A 184 -8.55 -3.97 15.22
C GLU A 184 -8.69 -3.94 13.70
N PRO A 185 -7.78 -3.32 12.96
CA PRO A 185 -7.77 -3.40 11.50
C PRO A 185 -7.42 -4.84 11.06
N ARG A 186 -8.20 -5.40 10.12
CA ARG A 186 -8.03 -6.78 9.63
C ARG A 186 -7.66 -6.85 8.16
N LEU A 187 -8.28 -6.03 7.32
CA LEU A 187 -7.99 -5.94 5.89
C LEU A 187 -7.89 -4.47 5.48
N MET A 188 -7.02 -4.19 4.52
CA MET A 188 -6.87 -2.85 3.97
C MET A 188 -6.59 -2.88 2.48
N GLN A 189 -7.16 -1.92 1.75
CA GLN A 189 -6.91 -1.77 0.32
C GLN A 189 -7.15 -0.32 -0.13
N PHE A 190 -6.28 0.20 -0.99
CA PHE A 190 -6.54 1.46 -1.67
C PHE A 190 -7.49 1.26 -2.85
N HIS A 191 -8.46 2.17 -2.98
CA HIS A 191 -9.35 2.20 -4.13
C HIS A 191 -8.57 2.59 -5.39
N PRO A 192 -8.73 1.87 -6.53
CA PRO A 192 -7.93 2.08 -7.74
C PRO A 192 -8.15 3.47 -8.37
N ASN A 193 -9.36 4.00 -8.31
CA ASN A 193 -9.79 5.15 -9.11
C ASN A 193 -10.31 6.33 -8.28
N PHE A 194 -9.59 6.75 -7.24
CA PHE A 194 -9.96 7.95 -6.47
C PHE A 194 -9.30 9.21 -7.07
N ARG A 195 -10.10 10.09 -7.69
CA ARG A 195 -9.60 11.20 -8.51
C ARG A 195 -8.78 12.25 -7.75
N HIS A 196 -9.12 12.50 -6.49
CA HIS A 196 -8.55 13.61 -5.71
C HIS A 196 -7.35 13.20 -4.84
N GLY A 197 -6.85 11.97 -4.97
CA GLY A 197 -5.69 11.49 -4.23
C GLY A 197 -5.69 9.98 -4.06
N ALA A 198 -5.69 9.48 -2.83
CA ALA A 198 -5.85 8.07 -2.50
C ALA A 198 -7.00 7.85 -1.51
N LEU A 199 -7.70 6.72 -1.60
CA LEU A 199 -8.77 6.36 -0.66
C LEU A 199 -8.50 4.98 -0.08
N LEU A 200 -8.13 4.92 1.21
CA LEU A 200 -7.87 3.66 1.90
C LEU A 200 -9.17 3.12 2.49
N THR A 201 -9.52 1.88 2.15
CA THR A 201 -10.63 1.16 2.78
C THR A 201 -10.07 0.22 3.83
N LEU A 202 -10.65 0.24 5.03
CA LEU A 202 -10.29 -0.62 6.15
C LEU A 202 -11.50 -1.44 6.59
N CYS A 203 -11.31 -2.74 6.78
CA CYS A 203 -12.26 -3.61 7.44
C CYS A 203 -11.76 -3.91 8.86
N TRP A 204 -12.60 -3.64 9.86
CA TRP A 204 -12.29 -3.80 11.27
C TRP A 204 -12.75 -5.15 11.81
N SER A 205 -12.19 -5.59 12.93
CA SER A 205 -12.58 -6.81 13.65
C SER A 205 -14.06 -6.80 14.08
N THR A 206 -14.65 -5.61 14.23
CA THR A 206 -16.08 -5.41 14.52
C THR A 206 -16.99 -5.64 13.31
N GLY A 207 -16.43 -5.89 12.13
CA GLY A 207 -17.17 -6.01 10.86
C GLY A 207 -17.48 -4.66 10.21
N ARG A 208 -17.15 -3.53 10.84
CA ARG A 208 -17.30 -2.21 10.23
C ARG A 208 -16.31 -2.03 9.08
N ILE A 209 -16.71 -1.22 8.10
CA ILE A 209 -15.86 -0.78 6.99
C ILE A 209 -15.77 0.74 7.06
N THR A 210 -14.55 1.28 7.01
CA THR A 210 -14.31 2.72 6.98
C THR A 210 -13.46 3.10 5.77
N HIS A 211 -13.67 4.31 5.25
CA HIS A 211 -12.89 4.86 4.16
C HIS A 211 -12.13 6.10 4.63
N VAL A 212 -10.82 6.12 4.42
CA VAL A 212 -9.93 7.20 4.83
C VAL A 212 -9.37 7.89 3.58
N PRO A 213 -9.88 9.07 3.21
CA PRO A 213 -9.40 9.81 2.05
C PRO A 213 -8.10 10.56 2.36
N PHE A 214 -7.14 10.47 1.45
CA PHE A 214 -5.94 11.28 1.40
C PHE A 214 -6.02 12.18 0.17
N TYR A 215 -6.29 13.47 0.37
CA TYR A 215 -6.33 14.44 -0.72
C TYR A 215 -4.92 14.89 -1.09
N PHE A 216 -4.61 14.84 -2.39
CA PHE A 216 -3.33 15.33 -2.92
C PHE A 216 -3.58 16.67 -3.59
N LEU A 217 -2.87 17.69 -3.14
CA LEU A 217 -2.93 19.01 -3.77
C LEU A 217 -2.12 18.96 -5.06
N SER A 218 -2.79 19.03 -6.21
CA SER A 218 -2.12 19.31 -7.46
C SER A 218 -1.68 20.77 -7.46
N THR A 219 -0.37 21.03 -7.38
CA THR A 219 0.16 22.37 -7.66
C THR A 219 0.06 22.64 -9.16
N SER A 220 -1.14 22.96 -9.66
CA SER A 220 -1.30 23.62 -10.94
C SER A 220 -0.99 25.10 -10.75
N GLY A 221 0.29 25.46 -10.85
CA GLY A 221 0.75 26.85 -10.76
C GLY A 221 1.90 27.07 -11.72
N SER A 222 1.57 27.62 -12.88
CA SER A 222 2.50 28.08 -13.92
C SER A 222 3.55 29.01 -13.32
N PHE A 223 4.82 28.61 -13.30
CA PHE A 223 5.91 29.57 -13.16
C PHE A 223 6.09 30.27 -14.51
N VAL A 224 5.50 31.45 -14.65
CA VAL A 224 5.84 32.41 -15.70
C VAL A 224 6.37 33.67 -15.04
N GLY A 225 7.63 34.02 -15.34
CA GLY A 225 8.09 35.40 -15.36
C GLY A 225 8.87 35.89 -14.14
N LEU A 226 10.09 36.34 -14.40
CA LEU A 226 10.91 37.16 -13.50
C LEU A 226 10.19 38.44 -13.08
N GLY A 227 10.40 38.83 -11.81
CA GLY A 227 10.30 40.22 -11.35
C GLY A 227 8.92 40.65 -10.85
N GLY A 228 8.83 40.95 -9.56
CA GLY A 228 7.70 41.66 -8.95
C GLY A 228 7.06 40.89 -7.80
N SER A 229 7.05 41.50 -6.63
CA SER A 229 6.52 40.99 -5.37
C SER A 229 5.09 40.43 -5.49
N PRO A 230 4.74 39.36 -4.75
CA PRO A 230 3.41 38.78 -4.82
C PRO A 230 2.39 39.76 -4.21
N SER A 231 1.33 40.06 -4.96
CA SER A 231 0.13 40.72 -4.45
C SER A 231 -0.93 39.67 -4.13
N LEU A 232 -1.58 39.83 -2.97
CA LEU A 232 -2.66 38.95 -2.48
C LEU A 232 -3.86 38.96 -3.44
N PRO A 233 -4.45 37.80 -3.77
CA PRO A 233 -5.60 37.76 -4.67
C PRO A 233 -6.86 38.32 -3.97
N ARG A 234 -7.47 39.31 -4.63
CA ARG A 234 -8.75 39.93 -4.30
C ARG A 234 -9.88 38.97 -4.72
N LEU A 235 -10.69 38.53 -3.77
CA LEU A 235 -11.93 37.78 -4.03
C LEU A 235 -12.89 38.64 -4.85
N GLN A 236 -13.33 38.12 -5.99
CA GLN A 236 -14.43 38.67 -6.76
C GLN A 236 -15.47 37.57 -6.95
N GLU A 237 -16.49 37.62 -6.10
CA GLU A 237 -17.68 36.78 -6.19
C GLU A 237 -18.55 37.20 -7.38
N LYS A 238 -19.17 36.20 -8.03
CA LYS A 238 -20.48 36.37 -8.68
C LYS A 238 -21.37 35.16 -8.34
N PRO A 239 -22.65 35.39 -8.03
CA PRO A 239 -23.51 34.39 -7.39
C PRO A 239 -24.12 33.44 -8.42
N ALA A 240 -24.28 32.17 -8.05
CA ALA A 240 -25.21 31.27 -8.68
C ALA A 240 -26.32 30.95 -7.67
N ASP A 241 -27.55 31.29 -8.06
CA ASP A 241 -28.78 31.04 -7.33
C ASP A 241 -28.96 29.57 -6.99
N PHE A 242 -29.02 29.26 -5.70
CA PHE A 242 -29.76 28.11 -5.18
C PHE A 242 -30.63 28.59 -4.01
N SER A 243 -31.74 29.21 -4.38
CA SER A 243 -32.87 29.40 -3.50
C SER A 243 -33.46 28.03 -3.11
N HIS A 244 -33.60 27.82 -1.80
CA HIS A 244 -34.33 26.74 -1.14
C HIS A 244 -33.74 25.31 -1.22
N GLN A 245 -32.92 24.95 -0.24
CA GLN A 245 -33.31 23.92 0.74
C GLN A 245 -32.39 23.95 1.96
N SER A 246 -32.94 24.48 3.04
CA SER A 246 -32.42 24.39 4.40
C SER A 246 -32.67 23.00 4.98
N LEU A 247 -31.63 22.29 5.41
CA LEU A 247 -31.71 21.42 6.60
C LEU A 247 -30.37 21.47 7.36
N PHE A 248 -30.52 21.70 8.66
CA PHE A 248 -29.56 22.09 9.68
C PHE A 248 -28.43 21.07 9.94
N THR A 249 -27.25 21.61 10.21
CA THR A 249 -26.29 21.10 11.20
C THR A 249 -26.62 21.77 12.54
N GLU A 250 -26.51 21.05 13.66
CA GLU A 250 -25.91 21.48 14.94
C GLU A 250 -26.39 20.55 16.07
N LEU A 251 -25.49 19.78 16.68
CA LEU A 251 -24.63 20.09 17.85
C LEU A 251 -25.22 19.47 19.12
N ILE A 252 -24.28 19.09 19.96
CA ILE A 252 -24.40 18.32 21.19
C ILE A 252 -25.06 19.17 22.29
N SER A 253 -26.02 18.57 22.99
CA SER A 253 -26.02 18.47 24.46
C SER A 253 -26.74 17.19 24.88
#